data_AF-A0A3C0YCP5-F1
#
_entry.id   AF-A0A3C0YCP5-F1
#
_cell.length_a   1.000
_cell.length_b   1.000
_cell.length_c   1.000
_cell.angle_alpha   90.00
_cell.angle_beta   90.00
_cell.angle_gamma   90.00
#
_symmetry.space_group_name_H-M   'P 1'
#
loop_
_entity.id
_entity.type
_entity.pdbx_description
1 polymer ?
#
loop_
_entity_poly.entity_id
_entity_poly.type
_entity_poly.pdbx_seq_one_letter_code
_entity_poly.pdbx_strand_id
1 'polypeptide(L)'
;MSLKTNFSFEVLYPAQSDIAKAQRDEVMSSLGTSLQTLFAADDSAAAVVVSDSHKGSDNKIVELVTTLQDPQIAAILKAFSDQHGVTVTALE
;
A
#
# COMPACT_ATOMS: atom_id res chain seq x y z
N MET A 1 0.75 18.17 19.71
CA MET A 1 1.71 17.40 18.90
C MET A 1 0.95 16.19 18.37
N SER A 2 0.73 16.08 17.06
CA SER A 2 0.13 14.87 16.50
C SER A 2 1.22 13.79 16.46
N LEU A 3 1.01 12.70 17.19
CA LEU A 3 1.92 11.56 17.15
C LEU A 3 1.75 10.94 15.75
N LYS A 4 2.81 10.93 14.95
CA LYS A 4 2.81 10.22 13.67
C LYS A 4 3.13 8.76 13.97
N THR A 5 2.29 7.86 13.47
CA THR A 5 2.48 6.42 13.58
C THR A 5 3.09 5.91 12.29
N ASN A 6 4.10 5.07 12.42
CA ASN A 6 4.71 4.39 11.28
C ASN A 6 4.10 2.99 11.18
N PHE A 7 3.50 2.69 10.03
CA PHE A 7 2.96 1.40 9.67
C PHE A 7 3.76 0.82 8.52
N SER A 8 4.15 -0.44 8.63
CA SER A 8 4.78 -1.18 7.54
C SER A 8 3.88 -2.31 7.11
N PHE A 9 3.71 -2.49 5.80
CA PHE A 9 2.92 -3.60 5.26
C PHE A 9 3.51 -4.07 3.93
N GLU A 10 3.40 -5.37 3.67
CA GLU A 10 3.75 -5.98 2.40
C GLU A 10 2.51 -6.01 1.50
N VAL A 11 2.68 -5.54 0.26
CA VAL A 11 1.70 -5.70 -0.80
C VAL A 11 2.19 -6.77 -1.76
N LEU A 12 1.37 -7.79 -1.95
CA LEU A 12 1.58 -8.87 -2.90
C LEU A 12 0.53 -8.79 -3.99
N TYR A 13 0.95 -8.83 -5.25
CA TYR A 13 0.04 -9.08 -6.35
C TYR A 13 -0.12 -10.61 -6.52
N PRO A 14 -1.32 -11.19 -6.34
CA PRO A 14 -1.50 -12.64 -6.44
C PRO A 14 -1.21 -13.13 -7.86
N ALA A 15 -0.38 -14.18 -7.97
CA ALA A 15 0.04 -14.75 -9.25
C ALA A 15 -1.10 -15.38 -10.07
N GLN A 16 -2.27 -15.63 -9.44
CA GLN A 16 -3.46 -16.20 -10.09
C GLN A 16 -4.29 -15.18 -10.87
N SER A 17 -3.96 -13.89 -10.81
CA SER A 17 -4.64 -12.90 -11.61
C SER A 17 -4.29 -13.08 -13.09
N ASP A 18 -5.29 -13.22 -13.96
CA ASP A 18 -5.21 -13.25 -15.43
C ASP A 18 -4.57 -11.97 -16.05
N ILE A 19 -4.04 -11.07 -15.23
CA ILE A 19 -3.49 -9.79 -15.63
C ILE A 19 -2.04 -9.94 -16.10
N ALA A 20 -1.77 -9.40 -17.30
CA ALA A 20 -0.45 -9.39 -17.91
C ALA A 20 0.60 -8.75 -16.99
N LYS A 21 1.82 -9.29 -17.00
CA LYS A 21 2.94 -8.81 -16.16
C LYS A 21 3.15 -7.29 -16.26
N ALA A 22 3.06 -6.71 -17.46
CA ALA A 22 3.22 -5.27 -17.66
C ALA A 22 2.20 -4.43 -16.88
N GLN A 23 0.95 -4.89 -16.80
CA GLN A 23 -0.11 -4.21 -16.09
C GLN A 23 0.02 -4.39 -14.57
N ARG A 24 0.55 -5.53 -14.10
CA ARG A 24 0.96 -5.72 -12.70
C ARG A 24 2.08 -4.77 -12.31
N ASP A 25 3.10 -4.64 -13.15
CA ASP A 25 4.22 -3.73 -12.94
C ASP A 25 3.75 -2.27 -12.88
N GLU A 26 2.79 -1.89 -13.75
CA GLU A 26 2.18 -0.55 -13.72
C GLU A 26 1.43 -0.27 -12.41
N VAL A 27 0.64 -1.23 -11.92
CA VAL A 27 -0.06 -1.13 -10.62
C VAL A 27 0.95 -1.04 -9.48
N MET A 28 1.99 -1.88 -9.47
CA MET A 28 3.05 -1.87 -8.45
C MET A 28 3.90 -0.60 -8.49
N SER A 29 4.13 -0.03 -9.68
CA SER A 29 4.87 1.22 -9.87
C SER A 29 4.05 2.43 -9.42
N SER A 30 2.75 2.41 -9.68
CA SER A 30 1.82 3.48 -9.27
C SER A 30 1.33 3.34 -7.82
N LEU A 31 1.65 2.22 -7.16
CA LEU A 31 1.15 1.87 -5.83
C LEU A 31 1.43 2.96 -4.79
N GLY A 32 2.66 3.48 -4.78
CA GLY A 32 3.05 4.53 -3.83
C GLY A 32 2.24 5.80 -3.99
N THR A 33 2.08 6.26 -5.23
CA THR A 33 1.29 7.47 -5.55
C THR A 33 -0.20 7.26 -5.26
N SER A 34 -0.76 6.10 -5.59
CA SER A 34 -2.16 5.78 -5.31
C SER A 34 -2.46 5.73 -3.81
N LEU A 35 -1.64 5.02 -3.04
CA LEU A 35 -1.78 4.95 -1.59
C LEU A 35 -1.57 6.34 -0.97
N GLN A 36 -0.54 7.07 -1.40
CA GLN A 36 -0.32 8.44 -0.91
C GLN A 36 -1.52 9.34 -1.15
N THR A 37 -2.15 9.25 -2.33
CA THR A 37 -3.34 10.05 -2.66
C THR A 37 -4.53 9.67 -1.78
N LEU A 38 -4.74 8.37 -1.54
CA LEU A 38 -5.81 7.87 -0.66
C LEU A 38 -5.61 8.33 0.79
N PHE A 39 -4.39 8.21 1.32
CA PHE A 39 -4.09 8.65 2.67
C PHE A 39 -4.10 10.17 2.82
N ALA A 40 -3.62 10.91 1.81
CA ALA A 40 -3.62 12.38 1.82
C ALA A 40 -5.03 13.01 1.85
N ALA A 41 -6.05 12.26 1.41
CA ALA A 41 -7.45 12.70 1.47
C ALA A 41 -7.97 12.82 2.92
N ASP A 42 -7.52 11.94 3.82
CA ASP A 42 -7.89 11.93 5.24
C ASP A 42 -6.81 12.56 6.13
N ASP A 43 -5.54 12.39 5.80
CA ASP A 43 -4.38 12.92 6.52
C ASP A 43 -3.38 13.53 5.53
N SER A 44 -3.45 14.85 5.33
CA SER A 44 -2.53 15.55 4.42
C SER A 44 -1.05 15.48 4.86
N ALA A 45 -0.78 15.04 6.09
CA ALA A 45 0.57 14.78 6.59
C ALA A 45 1.06 13.35 6.34
N ALA A 46 0.24 12.50 5.70
CA ALA A 46 0.56 11.12 5.39
C ALA A 46 1.67 11.03 4.35
N ALA A 47 2.67 10.20 4.63
CA ALA A 47 3.76 9.89 3.71
C ALA A 47 3.77 8.39 3.44
N VAL A 48 3.87 8.02 2.17
CA VAL A 48 3.97 6.62 1.73
C VAL A 48 5.30 6.45 1.03
N VAL A 49 6.07 5.46 1.46
CA VAL A 49 7.32 5.04 0.84
C VAL A 49 7.14 3.62 0.37
N VAL A 50 7.51 3.34 -0.88
CA VAL A 50 7.43 1.99 -1.45
C VAL A 50 8.83 1.51 -1.74
N SER A 51 9.14 0.34 -1.19
CA SER A 51 10.41 -0.36 -1.31
C SER A 51 10.19 -1.70 -2.00
N ASP A 52 11.18 -2.13 -2.79
CA ASP A 52 11.12 -3.45 -3.43
C ASP A 52 11.36 -4.55 -2.39
N SER A 53 10.49 -5.55 -2.34
CA SER A 53 10.71 -6.70 -1.44
C SER A 53 11.72 -7.65 -2.09
N HIS A 54 12.65 -8.19 -1.30
CA HIS A 54 13.58 -9.24 -1.77
C HIS A 54 12.87 -10.51 -2.30
N LYS A 55 11.55 -10.62 -2.11
CA LYS A 55 10.70 -11.72 -2.61
C LYS A 55 10.36 -11.61 -4.11
N GLY A 56 10.74 -10.53 -4.79
CA GLY A 56 10.56 -10.33 -6.23
C GLY A 56 9.56 -9.24 -6.59
N SER A 57 9.51 -8.87 -7.88
CA SER A 57 8.82 -7.67 -8.39
C SER A 57 7.31 -7.60 -8.10
N ASP A 58 6.67 -8.74 -7.84
CA ASP A 58 5.25 -8.84 -7.46
C ASP A 58 5.00 -8.56 -5.97
N ASN A 59 6.07 -8.35 -5.18
CA ASN A 59 6.03 -8.01 -3.76
C ASN A 59 6.68 -6.65 -3.51
N LYS A 60 5.94 -5.75 -2.89
CA LYS A 60 6.42 -4.43 -2.48
C LYS A 60 6.25 -4.29 -0.98
N ILE A 61 7.25 -3.72 -0.30
CA ILE A 61 7.11 -3.28 1.08
C ILE A 61 6.69 -1.83 1.03
N VAL A 62 5.67 -1.47 1.81
CA VAL A 62 5.17 -0.11 1.91
C VAL A 62 5.29 0.35 3.34
N GLU A 63 5.91 1.50 3.51
CA GLU A 63 6.03 2.20 4.78
C GLU A 63 5.13 3.43 4.73
N LEU A 64 4.14 3.48 5.60
CA LEU A 64 3.19 4.56 5.76
C LEU A 64 3.50 5.29 7.07
N VAL A 65 3.66 6.61 6.99
CA VAL A 65 3.74 7.48 8.15
C VAL A 65 2.50 8.35 8.15
N THR A 66 1.60 8.18 9.13
CA THR A 66 0.33 8.91 9.16
C THR A 66 -0.09 9.26 10.58
N THR A 67 -1.01 10.21 10.74
CA THR A 67 -1.67 10.48 12.03
C THR A 67 -2.99 9.70 12.21
N LEU A 68 -3.37 8.89 11.22
CA LEU A 68 -4.55 8.03 11.25
C LEU A 68 -4.38 6.85 12.22
N GLN A 69 -5.51 6.36 12.70
CA GLN A 69 -5.59 5.20 13.58
C GLN A 69 -5.71 3.90 12.77
N ASP A 70 -5.30 2.76 13.36
CA ASP A 70 -5.40 1.41 12.78
C ASP A 70 -6.70 1.11 12.01
N PRO A 71 -7.92 1.38 12.55
CA PRO A 71 -9.16 1.10 11.82
C PRO A 71 -9.32 1.92 10.55
N GLN A 72 -8.84 3.17 10.52
CA GLN A 72 -8.89 4.02 9.33
C GLN A 72 -7.91 3.51 8.27
N ILE A 73 -6.69 3.17 8.69
CA ILE A 73 -5.67 2.61 7.83
C ILE A 73 -6.17 1.29 7.23
N ALA A 74 -6.70 0.39 8.05
CA ALA A 74 -7.27 -0.89 7.60
C ALA A 74 -8.41 -0.70 6.59
N ALA A 75 -9.28 0.30 6.77
CA ALA A 75 -10.36 0.59 5.83
C ALA A 75 -9.82 1.05 4.45
N ILE A 76 -8.84 1.96 4.44
CA ILE A 76 -8.19 2.46 3.21
C ILE A 76 -7.47 1.32 2.50
N LEU A 77 -6.66 0.54 3.22
CA LEU A 77 -5.92 -0.60 2.66
C LEU A 77 -6.87 -1.67 2.13
N LYS A 78 -7.99 -1.94 2.81
CA LYS A 78 -9.01 -2.87 2.35
C LYS A 78 -9.66 -2.40 1.04
N ALA A 79 -10.07 -1.14 0.96
CA ALA A 79 -10.64 -0.58 -0.26
C ALA A 79 -9.64 -0.62 -1.43
N PHE A 80 -8.37 -0.32 -1.16
CA PHE A 80 -7.30 -0.41 -2.15
C PHE A 80 -7.06 -1.85 -2.62
N SER A 81 -7.03 -2.81 -1.69
CA SER A 81 -6.86 -4.23 -2.01
C SER A 81 -7.98 -4.77 -2.90
N ASP A 82 -9.23 -4.38 -2.63
CA ASP A 82 -10.41 -4.77 -3.40
C ASP A 82 -10.40 -4.15 -4.81
N GLN A 83 -10.05 -2.86 -4.90
CA GLN A 83 -10.00 -2.14 -6.18
C GLN A 83 -8.92 -2.67 -7.14
N HIS A 84 -7.75 -3.03 -6.61
CA HIS A 84 -6.60 -3.43 -7.42
C HIS A 84 -6.37 -4.94 -7.47
N GLY A 85 -7.13 -5.73 -6.70
CA GLY A 85 -6.96 -7.18 -6.59
C GLY A 85 -5.62 -7.58 -5.95
N VAL A 86 -5.08 -6.75 -5.06
CA VAL A 86 -3.81 -7.01 -4.37
C VAL A 86 -4.06 -7.53 -2.96
N THR A 87 -3.12 -8.32 -2.44
CA THR A 87 -3.14 -8.75 -1.04
C THR A 87 -2.26 -7.81 -0.23
N VAL A 88 -2.80 -7.24 0.85
CA VAL A 88 -2.06 -6.40 1.79
C VAL A 88 -1.90 -7.16 3.10
N THR A 89 -0.67 -7.31 3.57
CA THR A 89 -0.33 -7.97 4.83
C THR A 89 0.46 -7.01 5.71
N ALA A 90 -0.08 -6.66 6.88
CA ALA A 90 0.65 -5.84 7.85
C ALA A 90 1.90 -6.57 8.34
N LEU A 91 3.01 -5.84 8.48
CA LEU A 91 4.24 -6.32 9.11
C LEU A 91 4.23 -5.77 10.54
N GLU A 92 4.06 -6.67 11.52
CA GLU A 92 4.11 -6.35 12.97
C GLU A 92 5.53 -6.00 13.46
#